data_AF-A0A9D1JPW8-F1
#
_entry.id   AF-A0A9D1JPW8-F1
#
_cell.length_a   1.000
_cell.length_b   1.000
_cell.length_c   1.000
_cell.angle_alpha   90.00
_cell.angle_beta   90.00
_cell.angle_gamma   90.00
#
_symmetry.space_group_name_H-M   'P 1'
#
loop_
_entity.id
_entity.type
_entity.pdbx_description
1 polymer ?
#
loop_
_entity_poly.entity_id
_entity_poly.type
_entity_poly.pdbx_seq_one_letter_code
_entity_poly.pdbx_strand_id
1 'polypeptide(L)'
;MSRYLKFMNTSQGVQQIFTREKIANMSADEFEKYEKRIHAQMNKIGIPSNIELAYENQGKIFIWHTIGDGRVCDNCESMEGKIFENMEDIPDDLHPNCRCYIEEIDLKTV
;
A
#
# COMPACT_ATOMS: atom_id res chain seq x y z
N MET A 1 8.52 -6.32 -15.76
CA MET A 1 7.97 -6.59 -14.42
C MET A 1 8.80 -5.86 -13.39
N SER A 2 8.18 -4.87 -12.74
CA SER A 2 8.77 -4.09 -11.65
C SER A 2 9.36 -4.97 -10.55
N ARG A 3 10.45 -4.51 -9.93
CA ARG A 3 11.07 -5.18 -8.77
C ARG A 3 10.13 -5.19 -7.55
N TYR A 4 9.31 -4.15 -7.41
CA TYR A 4 8.38 -3.98 -6.29
C TYR A 4 7.17 -4.90 -6.43
N LEU A 5 6.66 -5.06 -7.65
CA LEU A 5 5.57 -6.00 -7.94
C LEU A 5 5.98 -7.46 -7.71
N LYS A 6 7.23 -7.82 -8.05
CA LYS A 6 7.77 -9.14 -7.72
C LYS A 6 7.84 -9.39 -6.21
N PHE A 7 8.09 -8.35 -5.41
CA PHE A 7 8.12 -8.44 -3.95
C PHE A 7 6.73 -8.68 -3.37
N MET A 8 5.70 -8.01 -3.90
CA MET A 8 4.30 -8.18 -3.47
C MET A 8 3.75 -9.60 -3.74
N ASN A 9 4.17 -10.21 -4.85
CA ASN A 9 3.72 -11.54 -5.28
C ASN A 9 4.58 -12.69 -4.72
N THR A 10 5.43 -12.44 -3.71
CA THR A 10 6.23 -13.51 -3.11
C THR A 10 5.36 -14.44 -2.26
N SER A 11 5.75 -15.73 -2.19
CA SER A 11 5.15 -16.75 -1.32
C SER A 11 5.21 -16.43 0.18
N GLN A 12 5.90 -15.33 0.56
CA GLN A 12 5.95 -14.80 1.92
C GLN A 12 4.79 -13.84 2.24
N GLY A 13 3.86 -13.59 1.30
CA GLY A 13 2.60 -12.90 1.56
C GLY A 13 2.74 -11.42 1.91
N VAL A 14 3.84 -10.76 1.54
CA VAL A 14 4.03 -9.33 1.83
C VAL A 14 3.24 -8.49 0.82
N GLN A 15 1.92 -8.44 1.01
CA GLN A 15 0.98 -7.70 0.14
C GLN A 15 1.11 -6.17 0.24
N GLN A 16 2.04 -5.64 1.04
CA GLN A 16 2.13 -4.22 1.37
C GLN A 16 3.56 -3.73 1.14
N ILE A 17 3.70 -2.72 0.29
CA ILE A 17 4.95 -1.97 0.11
C ILE A 17 4.88 -0.72 0.97
N PHE A 18 5.91 -0.49 1.78
CA PHE A 18 6.06 0.71 2.56
C PHE A 18 6.77 1.77 1.72
N THR A 19 6.04 2.81 1.31
CA THR A 19 6.60 3.97 0.62
C THR A 19 7.11 5.00 1.60
N ARG A 20 7.92 5.95 1.13
CA ARG A 20 8.44 7.05 1.96
C ARG A 20 7.30 7.88 2.55
N GLU A 21 6.29 8.16 1.73
CA GLU A 21 5.09 8.91 2.10
C GLU A 21 4.28 8.14 3.14
N LYS A 22 4.11 6.83 2.96
CA LYS A 22 3.43 6.02 3.96
C LYS A 22 4.18 6.06 5.28
N ILE A 23 5.50 5.83 5.29
CA ILE A 23 6.34 5.85 6.50
C ILE A 23 6.28 7.21 7.20
N ALA A 24 6.30 8.29 6.44
CA ALA A 24 6.19 9.64 6.97
C ALA A 24 4.81 9.93 7.62
N ASN A 25 3.75 9.29 7.14
CA ASN A 25 2.39 9.47 7.66
C ASN A 25 2.01 8.46 8.77
N MET A 26 2.87 7.50 9.10
CA MET A 26 2.60 6.54 10.19
C MET A 26 2.72 7.21 11.55
N SER A 27 1.89 6.79 12.49
CA SER A 27 2.14 7.04 13.91
C SER A 27 3.34 6.23 14.43
N ALA A 28 3.87 6.61 15.59
CA ALA A 28 4.98 5.90 16.23
C ALA A 28 4.64 4.43 16.52
N ASP A 29 3.41 4.17 17.00
CA ASP A 29 2.94 2.82 17.32
C ASP A 29 2.79 1.96 16.05
N GLU A 30 2.31 2.53 14.96
CA GLU A 30 2.25 1.85 13.67
C GLU A 30 3.63 1.55 13.11
N PHE A 31 4.57 2.49 13.24
CA PHE A 31 5.94 2.27 12.81
C PHE A 31 6.59 1.13 13.60
N GLU A 32 6.44 1.08 14.92
CA GLU A 32 6.96 -0.02 15.75
C GLU A 32 6.37 -1.37 15.34
N LYS A 33 5.05 -1.42 15.08
CA LYS A 33 4.36 -2.62 14.60
C LYS A 33 4.93 -3.13 13.27
N TYR A 34 5.30 -2.23 12.37
CA TYR A 34 5.76 -2.57 11.02
C TYR A 34 7.28 -2.52 10.82
N GLU A 35 8.05 -2.11 11.83
CA GLU A 35 9.49 -1.84 11.76
C GLU A 35 10.25 -3.00 11.10
N LYS A 36 10.04 -4.24 11.56
CA LYS A 36 10.71 -5.43 11.02
C LYS A 36 10.46 -5.63 9.53
N ARG A 37 9.24 -5.33 9.06
CA ARG A 37 8.87 -5.46 7.65
C ARG A 37 9.44 -4.31 6.83
N ILE A 38 9.40 -3.09 7.36
CA ILE A 38 10.01 -1.90 6.75
C ILE A 38 11.52 -2.12 6.57
N HIS A 39 12.22 -2.60 7.60
CA HIS A 39 13.64 -2.92 7.54
C HIS A 39 13.95 -4.04 6.55
N ALA A 40 13.14 -5.10 6.53
CA ALA A 40 13.31 -6.20 5.57
C ALA A 40 13.12 -5.73 4.12
N GLN A 41 12.15 -4.85 3.88
CA GLN A 41 11.93 -4.23 2.57
C GLN A 41 13.11 -3.32 2.19
N MET A 42 13.54 -2.44 3.10
CA MET A 42 14.68 -1.54 2.91
C MET A 42 15.94 -2.31 2.49
N ASN A 43 16.24 -3.42 3.17
CA ASN A 43 17.41 -4.25 2.88
C ASN A 43 17.30 -5.04 1.56
N LYS A 44 16.08 -5.40 1.12
CA LYS A 44 15.87 -6.23 -0.08
C LYS A 44 15.68 -5.41 -1.36
N ILE A 45 14.83 -4.39 -1.32
CA ILE A 45 14.39 -3.64 -2.50
C ILE A 45 14.50 -2.11 -2.33
N GLY A 46 14.73 -1.63 -1.11
CA GLY A 46 14.71 -0.21 -0.75
C GLY A 46 13.31 0.29 -0.37
N ILE A 47 13.21 1.61 -0.12
CA ILE A 47 11.96 2.30 0.16
C ILE A 47 11.63 3.23 -1.03
N PRO A 48 10.69 2.84 -1.90
CA PRO A 48 10.25 3.68 -3.01
C PRO A 48 9.38 4.84 -2.54
N SER A 49 9.26 5.86 -3.37
CA SER A 49 8.13 6.79 -3.31
C SER A 49 6.89 6.23 -4.03
N ASN A 50 5.73 6.83 -3.76
CA ASN A 50 4.51 6.52 -4.49
C ASN A 50 4.68 6.73 -6.01
N ILE A 51 5.40 7.79 -6.39
CA ILE A 51 5.69 8.13 -7.79
C ILE A 51 6.60 7.08 -8.45
N GLU A 52 7.65 6.62 -7.77
CA GLU A 52 8.54 5.57 -8.29
C GLU A 52 7.74 4.29 -8.58
N LEU A 53 6.78 3.93 -7.72
CA LEU A 53 5.90 2.80 -7.94
C LEU A 53 4.97 2.99 -9.14
N ALA A 54 4.36 4.17 -9.26
CA ALA A 54 3.51 4.48 -10.41
C ALA A 54 4.29 4.44 -11.73
N TYR A 55 5.52 4.97 -11.78
CA TYR A 55 6.37 4.88 -12.97
C TYR A 55 6.69 3.43 -13.34
N GLU A 56 7.01 2.59 -12.36
CA GLU A 56 7.27 1.18 -12.60
C GLU A 56 6.00 0.39 -13.01
N ASN A 57 4.80 0.89 -12.64
CA ASN A 57 3.50 0.30 -12.99
C ASN A 57 2.78 1.03 -14.14
N GLN A 58 3.49 1.29 -15.25
CA GLN A 58 2.91 1.88 -16.48
C GLN A 58 2.22 3.25 -16.29
N GLY A 59 2.56 3.95 -15.20
CA GLY A 59 2.09 5.29 -14.87
C GLY A 59 0.90 5.33 -13.92
N LYS A 60 0.36 4.20 -13.42
CA LYS A 60 -0.84 4.22 -12.58
C LYS A 60 -0.80 3.17 -11.47
N ILE A 61 -1.17 3.53 -10.25
CA ILE A 61 -1.39 2.60 -9.12
C ILE A 61 -2.59 3.03 -8.29
N PHE A 62 -3.12 2.10 -7.50
CA PHE A 62 -4.19 2.33 -6.56
C PHE A 62 -3.74 1.96 -5.15
N ILE A 63 -3.92 2.85 -4.18
CA ILE A 63 -3.52 2.64 -2.79
C ILE A 63 -4.77 2.57 -1.92
N TRP A 64 -4.91 1.51 -1.15
CA TRP A 64 -6.00 1.37 -0.19
C TRP A 64 -5.72 2.19 1.06
N HIS A 65 -6.70 2.98 1.48
CA HIS A 65 -6.65 3.74 2.71
C HIS A 65 -7.92 3.53 3.54
N THR A 66 -7.73 3.59 4.84
CA THR A 66 -8.76 3.66 5.87
C THR A 66 -8.77 5.09 6.41
N ILE A 67 -9.93 5.55 6.90
CA ILE A 67 -10.04 6.91 7.46
C ILE A 67 -9.31 7.07 8.81
N GLY A 68 -8.91 5.97 9.46
CA GLY A 68 -8.21 6.02 10.75
C GLY A 68 -9.08 6.47 11.93
N ASP A 69 -10.40 6.47 11.79
CA ASP A 69 -11.38 6.82 12.85
C ASP A 69 -11.82 5.62 13.69
N GLY A 70 -11.15 4.47 13.53
CA GLY A 70 -11.50 3.21 14.18
C GLY A 70 -12.77 2.54 13.66
N ARG A 71 -13.42 3.08 12.61
CA ARG A 71 -14.61 2.48 11.97
C ARG A 71 -14.23 1.70 10.72
N VAL A 72 -13.44 0.66 10.94
CA VAL A 72 -12.94 -0.25 9.91
C VAL A 72 -12.85 -1.65 10.49
N CYS A 73 -13.12 -2.68 9.70
CA CYS A 73 -12.94 -4.07 10.14
C CYS A 73 -11.47 -4.48 10.09
N ASP A 74 -11.10 -5.51 10.85
CA ASP A 74 -9.72 -6.04 10.92
C ASP A 74 -9.13 -6.36 9.53
N ASN A 75 -9.96 -6.84 8.60
CA ASN A 75 -9.53 -7.14 7.23
C ASN A 75 -9.13 -5.87 6.46
N CYS A 76 -9.96 -4.83 6.52
CA CYS A 76 -9.71 -3.57 5.83
C CYS A 76 -8.58 -2.78 6.50
N GLU A 77 -8.44 -2.83 7.82
CA GLU A 77 -7.30 -2.29 8.55
C GLU A 77 -6.00 -3.00 8.13
N SER A 78 -6.04 -4.33 7.96
CA SER A 78 -4.90 -5.11 7.47
C SER A 78 -4.49 -4.77 6.03
N MET A 79 -5.39 -4.16 5.25
CA MET A 79 -5.13 -3.68 3.89
C MET A 79 -4.68 -2.21 3.85
N GLU A 80 -4.56 -1.52 4.99
CA GLU A 80 -4.11 -0.13 5.05
C GLU A 80 -2.77 0.08 4.32
N GLY A 81 -2.77 0.86 3.25
CA GLY A 81 -1.66 1.10 2.32
C GLY A 81 -1.24 -0.09 1.47
N LYS A 82 -2.14 -1.06 1.26
CA LYS A 82 -1.97 -2.07 0.22
C LYS A 82 -2.06 -1.40 -1.15
N ILE A 83 -1.21 -1.82 -2.07
CA ILE A 83 -1.10 -1.24 -3.41
C ILE A 83 -1.65 -2.25 -4.42
N PHE A 84 -2.50 -1.79 -5.32
CA PHE A 84 -3.11 -2.55 -6.38
C PHE A 84 -2.65 -1.99 -7.73
N GLU A 85 -2.35 -2.89 -8.66
CA GLU A 85 -1.94 -2.55 -10.02
C GLU A 85 -3.16 -2.27 -10.90
N ASN A 86 -4.22 -3.06 -10.69
CA ASN A 86 -5.46 -2.98 -11.46
C ASN A 86 -6.61 -2.69 -10.52
N MET A 87 -7.61 -1.99 -11.05
CA MET A 87 -8.86 -1.75 -10.33
C MET A 87 -9.60 -3.06 -10.03
N GLU A 88 -9.48 -4.06 -10.90
CA GLU A 88 -10.12 -5.37 -10.75
C GLU A 88 -9.58 -6.19 -9.56
N ASP A 89 -8.36 -5.91 -9.10
CA ASP A 89 -7.78 -6.56 -7.92
C ASP A 89 -8.29 -5.93 -6.62
N ILE A 90 -8.95 -4.77 -6.70
CA ILE A 90 -9.50 -4.05 -5.56
C ILE A 90 -10.82 -4.72 -5.16
N PRO A 91 -11.00 -5.08 -3.87
CA PRO A 91 -12.26 -5.66 -3.42
C PRO A 91 -13.45 -4.72 -3.69
N ASP A 92 -14.43 -5.19 -4.47
CA ASP A 92 -15.65 -4.43 -4.80
C ASP A 92 -16.56 -4.17 -3.58
N ASP A 93 -16.53 -5.08 -2.59
CA ASP A 93 -17.39 -5.02 -1.40
C ASP A 93 -16.79 -4.11 -0.32
N LEU A 94 -16.83 -2.80 -0.55
CA LEU A 94 -16.74 -1.83 0.54
C LEU A 94 -17.96 -2.02 1.44
N HIS A 95 -17.77 -2.75 2.54
CA HIS A 95 -18.85 -3.04 3.48
C HIS A 95 -19.49 -1.74 3.97
N PRO A 96 -20.82 -1.67 4.17
CA PRO A 96 -21.54 -0.42 4.46
C PRO A 96 -21.07 0.34 5.70
N ASN A 97 -20.32 -0.31 6.60
CA ASN A 97 -19.77 0.31 7.82
C ASN A 97 -18.26 0.56 7.78
N CYS A 98 -17.53 0.06 6.77
CA CYS A 98 -16.09 0.27 6.66
C CYS A 98 -15.80 1.57 5.91
N ARG A 99 -15.12 2.50 6.56
CA ARG A 99 -14.76 3.78 5.96
C ARG A 99 -13.39 3.71 5.31
N CYS A 100 -13.35 3.09 4.13
CA CYS A 100 -12.15 2.95 3.31
C CYS A 100 -12.31 3.70 1.99
N TYR A 101 -11.19 4.11 1.40
CA TYR A 101 -11.15 4.78 0.11
C TYR A 101 -9.90 4.33 -0.65
N ILE A 102 -9.94 4.51 -1.96
CA ILE A 102 -8.81 4.23 -2.85
C ILE A 102 -8.22 5.55 -3.29
N GLU A 103 -6.92 5.75 -3.04
CA GLU A 103 -6.14 6.81 -3.65
C GLU A 103 -5.60 6.32 -4.99
N GLU A 104 -6.00 6.97 -6.08
CA GLU A 104 -5.43 6.73 -7.41
C GLU A 104 -4.26 7.67 -7.64
N ILE A 105 -3.10 7.10 -8.00
CA ILE A 105 -1.92 7.86 -8.39
C ILE A 105 -1.67 7.59 -9.87
N ASP A 106 -2.02 8.56 -10.71
CA ASP A 106 -1.79 8.53 -12.15
C ASP A 106 -0.78 9.63 -12.53
N LEU A 107 0.34 9.21 -13.11
CA LEU A 107 1.42 10.09 -13.57
C LEU A 107 1.18 10.68 -14.96
N LYS A 108 0.13 10.24 -15.68
CA LYS A 108 -0.23 10.78 -17.00
C LYS A 108 -1.03 12.08 -16.90
N THR A 109 -1.52 12.42 -15.70
CA THR A 109 -2.33 13.60 -15.40
C THR A 109 -1.58 14.71 -14.67
N VAL A 110 -0.29 14.51 -14.36
CA VAL A 110 0.61 15.50 -13.72
C VAL A 110 1.48 16.19 -14.77
#